data_AF-A0A7S0U9B0-F1
#
_entry.id   AF-A0A7S0U9B0-F1
#
_cell.length_a   1.000
_cell.length_b   1.000
_cell.length_c   1.000
_cell.angle_alpha   90.00
_cell.angle_beta   90.00
_cell.angle_gamma   90.00
#
_symmetry.space_group_name_H-M   'P 1'
#
loop_
_entity.id
_entity.type
_entity.pdbx_description
1 polymer ?
#
loop_
_entity_poly.entity_id
_entity_poly.type
_entity_poly.pdbx_seq_one_letter_code
_entity_poly.pdbx_strand_id
1 'polypeptide(L)'
;HVLGAAMFYVRVGQQSFVYTGDYNMTPDRHLGSANCDRLRPDLLITESTYATTIRDSKRCRERDLLRQVSECVREGGKVLIPVFALGRAQELCLLLDAFWERTGLDVPIYFSAGLTERANWYYKMFIGWTNQKIKN
;
A
#
# COMPACT_ATOMS: atom_id res chain seq x y z
N HIS A 1 3.49 -3.91 -4.02
CA HIS A 1 3.43 -4.45 -2.65
C HIS A 1 3.99 -3.44 -1.65
N VAL A 2 5.26 -3.09 -1.77
CA VAL A 2 5.89 -1.94 -1.11
C VAL A 2 6.69 -1.13 -2.13
N LEU A 3 7.13 0.08 -1.76
CA LEU A 3 8.04 0.86 -2.60
C LEU A 3 9.32 0.07 -2.87
N GLY A 4 9.72 -0.03 -4.15
CA GLY A 4 10.90 -0.80 -4.57
C GLY A 4 10.68 -2.30 -4.75
N ALA A 5 9.47 -2.83 -4.48
CA ALA A 5 9.16 -4.22 -4.80
C ALA A 5 9.26 -4.48 -6.30
N ALA A 6 9.86 -5.61 -6.68
CA ALA A 6 10.12 -5.98 -8.07
C ALA A 6 9.89 -7.47 -8.30
N MET A 7 9.54 -7.81 -9.54
CA MET A 7 9.49 -9.18 -10.03
C MET A 7 10.74 -9.41 -10.90
N PHE A 8 11.32 -10.60 -10.81
CA PHE A 8 12.51 -10.96 -11.56
C PHE A 8 12.18 -11.98 -12.63
N TYR A 9 12.40 -11.61 -13.89
CA TYR A 9 12.48 -12.55 -15.00
C TYR A 9 13.94 -12.95 -15.19
N VAL A 10 14.22 -14.24 -15.11
CA VAL A 10 15.58 -14.78 -15.25
C VAL A 10 15.58 -15.80 -16.37
N ARG A 11 16.55 -15.68 -17.29
CA ARG A 11 16.76 -16.63 -18.39
C ARG A 11 18.18 -17.17 -18.34
N VAL A 12 18.32 -18.49 -18.34
CA VAL A 12 19.60 -19.21 -18.37
C VAL A 12 19.54 -20.22 -19.51
N GLY A 13 20.28 -19.95 -20.59
CA GLY A 13 20.16 -20.73 -21.83
C GLY A 13 18.75 -20.65 -22.41
N GLN A 14 18.13 -21.81 -22.65
CA GLN A 14 16.76 -21.92 -23.16
C GLN A 14 15.69 -21.94 -22.06
N GLN A 15 16.07 -22.05 -20.80
CA GLN A 15 15.14 -22.08 -19.67
C GLN A 15 14.96 -20.70 -19.08
N SER A 16 13.77 -20.43 -18.57
CA SER A 16 13.43 -19.18 -17.92
C SER A 16 12.42 -19.34 -16.80
N PHE A 17 12.53 -18.48 -15.79
CA PHE A 17 11.57 -18.43 -14.70
C PHE A 17 11.23 -17.00 -14.31
N VAL A 18 10.06 -16.83 -13.71
CA VAL A 18 9.64 -15.60 -13.04
C VAL A 18 9.55 -15.85 -11.54
N TYR A 19 10.21 -15.01 -10.75
CA TYR A 19 9.99 -14.92 -9.30
C TYR A 19 9.26 -13.61 -9.00
N THR A 20 8.05 -13.70 -8.44
CA THR A 20 7.20 -12.52 -8.24
C THR A 20 7.52 -11.75 -6.95
N GLY A 21 8.07 -12.44 -5.94
CA GLY A 21 7.95 -11.96 -4.56
C GLY A 21 6.49 -11.72 -4.19
N ASP A 22 6.24 -10.77 -3.28
CA ASP A 22 4.89 -10.34 -2.96
C ASP A 22 4.42 -9.27 -3.95
N TYR A 23 3.22 -9.43 -4.48
CA TYR A 23 2.68 -8.53 -5.50
C TYR A 23 1.21 -8.20 -5.24
N ASN A 24 0.77 -7.07 -5.80
CA ASN A 24 -0.62 -6.67 -5.75
C ASN A 24 -1.01 -6.11 -7.12
N MET A 25 -2.00 -6.72 -7.76
CA MET A 25 -2.52 -6.27 -9.05
C MET A 25 -3.46 -5.06 -8.92
N THR A 26 -3.94 -4.76 -7.71
CA THR A 26 -4.75 -3.57 -7.46
C THR A 26 -3.85 -2.40 -7.07
N PRO A 27 -3.93 -1.24 -7.76
CA PRO A 27 -3.13 -0.08 -7.41
C PRO A 27 -3.52 0.50 -6.05
N ASP A 28 -2.52 0.98 -5.31
CA ASP A 28 -2.69 1.74 -4.08
C ASP A 28 -2.67 3.25 -4.34
N ARG A 29 -2.99 4.09 -3.33
CA ARG A 29 -2.88 5.55 -3.49
C ARG A 29 -1.43 5.94 -3.78
N HIS A 30 -0.50 5.25 -3.11
CA HIS A 30 0.92 5.55 -3.18
C HIS A 30 1.71 4.72 -4.21
N LEU A 31 1.23 3.56 -4.63
CA LEU A 31 1.92 2.67 -5.58
C LEU A 31 1.01 2.26 -6.73
N GLY A 32 1.61 2.05 -7.91
CA GLY A 32 0.93 1.41 -9.03
C GLY A 32 0.62 -0.07 -8.78
N SER A 33 -0.16 -0.67 -9.67
CA SER A 33 -0.34 -2.11 -9.72
C SER A 33 0.97 -2.79 -10.14
N ALA A 34 1.17 -4.03 -9.70
CA ALA A 34 2.22 -4.88 -10.25
C ALA A 34 2.06 -4.97 -11.77
N ASN A 35 3.16 -4.83 -12.49
CA ASN A 35 3.21 -4.94 -13.94
C ASN A 35 4.30 -5.93 -14.32
N CYS A 36 3.97 -6.87 -15.19
CA CYS A 36 4.88 -7.84 -15.77
C CYS A 36 4.60 -7.87 -17.27
N ASP A 37 5.65 -7.89 -18.08
CA ASP A 37 5.51 -8.05 -19.52
C ASP A 37 4.78 -9.37 -19.84
N ARG A 38 4.26 -9.48 -21.07
CA ARG A 38 3.64 -10.73 -21.56
C ARG A 38 4.71 -11.79 -21.82
N LEU A 39 5.24 -12.34 -20.74
CA LEU A 39 6.29 -13.37 -20.72
C LEU A 39 5.66 -14.77 -20.76
N ARG A 40 6.42 -15.75 -21.27
CA ARG A 40 6.10 -17.18 -21.21
C ARG A 40 7.26 -17.92 -20.53
N PRO A 41 7.37 -17.85 -19.20
CA PRO A 41 8.41 -18.58 -18.48
C PRO A 41 8.10 -20.09 -18.44
N ASP A 42 9.16 -20.89 -18.29
CA ASP A 42 9.03 -22.33 -18.07
C ASP A 42 8.60 -22.65 -16.64
N LEU A 43 8.95 -21.78 -15.69
CA LEU A 43 8.59 -21.88 -14.26
C LEU A 43 8.09 -20.54 -13.71
N LEU A 44 6.98 -20.57 -12.97
CA LEU A 44 6.49 -19.44 -12.18
C LEU A 44 6.63 -19.77 -10.69
N ILE A 45 7.37 -18.94 -9.96
CA ILE A 45 7.47 -18.98 -8.51
C ILE A 45 6.69 -17.78 -7.98
N THR A 46 5.53 -18.04 -7.38
CA THR A 46 4.59 -17.02 -6.91
C THR A 46 4.20 -17.22 -5.45
N GLU A 47 3.89 -16.13 -4.76
CA GLU A 47 3.22 -16.19 -3.46
C GLU A 47 1.76 -16.66 -3.60
N SER A 48 1.20 -17.14 -2.49
CA SER A 48 -0.20 -17.53 -2.37
C SER A 48 -0.84 -17.01 -1.08
N THR A 49 -0.37 -15.86 -0.57
CA THR A 49 -0.70 -15.29 0.75
C THR A 49 -2.20 -15.27 1.06
N TYR A 50 -3.04 -14.97 0.08
CA TYR A 50 -4.49 -14.98 0.26
C TYR A 50 -5.21 -16.17 -0.37
N ALA A 51 -4.62 -16.87 -1.35
CA ALA A 51 -5.16 -18.03 -2.08
C ALA A 51 -6.69 -18.05 -2.29
N THR A 52 -7.45 -18.50 -1.29
CA THR A 52 -8.91 -18.68 -1.30
C THR A 52 -9.70 -17.55 -0.65
N THR A 53 -9.03 -16.58 -0.02
CA THR A 53 -9.64 -15.46 0.69
C THR A 53 -10.18 -14.44 -0.29
N ILE A 54 -11.50 -14.33 -0.37
CA ILE A 54 -12.17 -13.27 -1.12
C ILE A 54 -12.21 -12.03 -0.23
N ARG A 55 -11.60 -10.93 -0.70
CA ARG A 55 -11.59 -9.66 0.03
C ARG A 55 -12.67 -8.75 -0.50
N ASP A 56 -13.33 -8.04 0.40
CA ASP A 56 -14.21 -6.94 0.01
C ASP A 56 -13.48 -5.89 -0.81
N SER A 57 -14.26 -5.20 -1.64
CA SER A 57 -13.75 -4.11 -2.46
C SER A 57 -12.96 -3.10 -1.61
N LYS A 58 -11.90 -2.54 -2.19
CA LYS A 58 -11.09 -1.51 -1.53
C LYS A 58 -11.96 -0.38 -0.97
N ARG A 59 -12.96 0.07 -1.74
CA ARG A 59 -13.91 1.10 -1.35
C ARG A 59 -14.74 0.73 -0.11
N CYS A 60 -15.24 -0.50 -0.03
CA CYS A 60 -16.00 -0.96 1.14
C CYS A 60 -15.13 -0.94 2.40
N ARG A 61 -13.94 -1.53 2.34
CA ARG A 61 -13.01 -1.60 3.49
C ARG A 61 -12.59 -0.21 3.98
N GLU A 62 -12.31 0.70 3.05
CA GLU A 62 -11.96 2.08 3.40
C GLU A 62 -13.12 2.84 4.03
N ARG A 63 -14.33 2.70 3.48
CA ARG A 63 -15.53 3.29 4.07
C ARG A 63 -15.74 2.77 5.49
N ASP A 64 -15.61 1.47 5.69
CA ASP A 64 -15.88 0.84 6.98
C ASP A 64 -14.84 1.24 8.02
N LEU A 65 -13.56 1.33 7.64
CA LEU A 65 -12.50 1.88 8.48
C LEU A 65 -12.78 3.34 8.85
N LEU A 66 -13.03 4.19 7.85
CA LEU A 66 -13.28 5.62 8.07
C LEU A 66 -14.51 5.85 8.96
N ARG A 67 -15.56 5.05 8.77
CA ARG A 67 -16.75 5.08 9.63
C ARG A 67 -16.35 4.82 11.09
N GLN A 68 -15.72 3.68 11.37
CA GLN A 68 -15.34 3.28 12.73
C GLN A 68 -14.40 4.30 13.39
N VAL A 69 -13.40 4.79 12.65
CA VAL A 69 -12.46 5.80 13.15
C VAL A 69 -13.22 7.10 13.48
N SER A 70 -14.06 7.57 12.56
CA SER A 70 -14.78 8.84 12.72
C SER A 70 -15.85 8.79 13.83
N GLU A 71 -16.51 7.65 14.03
CA GLU A 71 -17.46 7.44 15.13
C GLU A 71 -16.72 7.50 16.47
N CYS A 72 -15.63 6.74 16.61
CA CYS A 72 -14.85 6.70 17.85
C CYS A 72 -14.31 8.08 18.27
N VAL A 73 -13.74 8.85 17.33
CA VAL A 73 -13.17 10.16 17.68
C VAL A 73 -14.24 11.23 17.95
N ARG A 74 -15.43 11.13 17.34
CA ARG A 74 -16.55 12.04 17.63
C ARG A 74 -17.11 11.83 19.05
N GLU A 75 -17.01 10.61 19.56
CA GLU A 75 -17.38 10.26 20.94
C GLU A 75 -16.28 10.61 21.97
N GLY A 76 -15.18 11.26 21.53
CA GLY A 76 -14.05 11.61 22.39
C GLY A 76 -13.10 10.44 22.67
N GLY A 77 -13.26 9.32 21.96
CA GLY A 77 -12.40 8.14 22.05
C GLY A 77 -11.05 8.33 21.35
N LYS A 78 -10.16 7.35 21.55
CA LYS A 78 -8.83 7.28 20.90
C LYS A 78 -8.74 6.04 20.04
N VAL A 79 -8.16 6.19 18.84
CA VAL A 79 -7.94 5.08 17.91
C VAL A 79 -6.45 4.78 17.81
N LEU A 80 -6.09 3.51 18.01
CA LEU A 80 -4.73 3.00 17.77
C LEU A 80 -4.75 2.03 16.58
N ILE A 81 -3.96 2.31 15.56
CA ILE A 81 -3.87 1.48 14.35
C ILE A 81 -2.47 0.88 14.24
N PRO A 82 -2.27 -0.40 14.62
CA PRO A 82 -0.97 -1.05 14.51
C PRO A 82 -0.68 -1.41 13.05
N VAL A 83 0.35 -0.77 12.47
CA VAL A 83 0.80 -1.03 11.10
C VAL A 83 2.31 -0.94 11.01
N PHE A 84 2.88 -1.63 10.02
CA PHE A 84 4.29 -1.46 9.68
C PHE A 84 4.56 -0.03 9.17
N ALA A 85 5.73 0.50 9.52
CA ALA A 85 6.14 1.87 9.19
C ALA A 85 6.34 2.14 7.69
N LEU A 86 6.41 1.08 6.87
CA LEU A 86 6.60 1.15 5.41
C LEU A 86 5.42 0.50 4.68
N GLY A 87 4.93 1.15 3.63
CA GLY A 87 3.81 0.69 2.82
C GLY A 87 2.45 1.07 3.41
N ARG A 88 1.94 0.26 4.35
CA ARG A 88 0.55 0.41 4.83
C ARG A 88 0.33 1.68 5.64
N ALA A 89 1.32 2.13 6.41
CA ALA A 89 1.25 3.40 7.14
C ALA A 89 0.97 4.56 6.18
N GLN A 90 1.75 4.68 5.10
CA GLN A 90 1.61 5.77 4.12
C GLN A 90 0.22 5.76 3.45
N GLU A 91 -0.31 4.58 3.08
CA GLU A 91 -1.65 4.47 2.52
C GLU A 91 -2.75 4.97 3.48
N LEU A 92 -2.62 4.64 4.77
CA LEU A 92 -3.56 5.06 5.80
C LEU A 92 -3.45 6.55 6.10
N CYS A 93 -2.25 7.11 6.13
CA CYS A 93 -2.05 8.56 6.29
C CYS A 93 -2.82 9.32 5.21
N LEU A 94 -2.60 8.98 3.94
CA LEU A 94 -3.26 9.63 2.80
C LEU A 94 -4.79 9.46 2.83
N LEU A 95 -5.27 8.29 3.27
CA LEU A 95 -6.70 8.01 3.40
C LEU A 95 -7.37 8.87 4.49
N LEU A 96 -6.74 8.96 5.66
CA LEU A 96 -7.26 9.69 6.81
C LEU A 96 -7.19 11.20 6.58
N ASP A 97 -6.06 11.70 6.05
CA ASP A 97 -5.83 13.11 5.75
C ASP A 97 -6.89 13.64 4.76
N ALA A 98 -7.09 12.96 3.63
CA ALA A 98 -8.11 13.31 2.66
C ALA A 98 -9.55 13.23 3.22
N PHE A 99 -9.80 12.37 4.21
CA PHE A 99 -11.09 12.30 4.88
C PHE A 99 -11.29 13.45 5.87
N TRP A 100 -10.24 13.82 6.61
CA TRP A 100 -10.25 14.95 7.55
C TRP A 100 -10.51 16.26 6.82
N GLU A 101 -9.78 16.53 5.73
CA GLU A 101 -9.99 17.70 4.88
C GLU A 101 -11.44 17.81 4.39
N ARG A 102 -12.03 16.68 3.97
CA ARG A 102 -13.41 16.64 3.46
C ARG A 102 -14.48 16.81 4.53
N THR A 103 -14.22 16.36 5.76
CA THR A 103 -15.23 16.32 6.84
C THR A 103 -15.08 17.43 7.87
N GLY A 104 -13.97 18.18 7.84
CA GLY A 104 -13.68 19.23 8.81
C GLY A 104 -13.39 18.70 10.21
N LEU A 105 -12.91 17.45 10.33
CA LEU A 105 -12.48 16.91 11.61
C LEU A 105 -11.13 17.53 12.01
N ASP A 106 -11.04 18.04 13.23
CA ASP A 106 -9.84 18.69 13.78
C ASP A 106 -9.10 17.81 14.81
N VAL A 107 -9.34 16.50 14.75
CA VAL A 107 -8.72 15.55 15.68
C VAL A 107 -7.30 15.27 15.21
N PRO A 108 -6.25 15.47 16.03
CA PRO A 108 -4.88 15.29 15.59
C PRO A 108 -4.56 13.82 15.28
N ILE A 109 -3.83 13.60 14.19
CA ILE A 109 -3.33 12.28 13.78
C ILE A 109 -1.84 12.20 14.12
N TYR A 110 -1.48 11.23 14.96
CA TYR A 110 -0.10 11.00 15.38
C TYR A 110 0.48 9.72 14.76
N PHE A 111 1.78 9.74 14.51
CA PHE A 111 2.54 8.57 14.10
C PHE A 111 3.76 8.40 15.01
N SER A 112 4.13 7.14 15.27
CA SER A 112 5.35 6.85 16.01
C SER A 112 6.58 7.34 15.24
N ALA A 113 7.42 8.12 15.90
CA ALA A 113 8.62 8.74 15.33
C ALA A 113 9.70 7.70 14.95
N GLY A 114 10.65 8.10 14.10
CA GLY A 114 11.80 7.29 13.70
C GLY A 114 11.65 6.63 12.33
N LEU A 115 11.22 5.36 12.30
CA LEU A 115 11.14 4.57 11.06
C LEU A 115 10.21 5.19 10.01
N THR A 116 9.08 5.74 10.43
CA THR A 116 8.10 6.38 9.52
C THR A 116 8.64 7.67 8.91
N GLU A 117 9.41 8.46 9.65
CA GLU A 117 10.03 9.69 9.15
C GLU A 117 11.09 9.38 8.10
N ARG A 118 11.95 8.39 8.37
CA ARG A 118 12.92 7.90 7.38
C ARG A 118 12.22 7.29 6.17
N ALA A 119 11.15 6.52 6.37
CA ALA A 119 10.35 5.99 5.27
C ALA A 119 9.77 7.10 4.39
N ASN A 120 9.24 8.18 4.99
CA ASN A 120 8.76 9.34 4.24
C ASN A 120 9.88 10.01 3.44
N TRP A 121 11.09 10.10 4.00
CA TRP A 121 12.24 10.62 3.27
C TRP A 121 12.59 9.75 2.05
N TYR A 122 12.63 8.43 2.18
CA TYR A 122 12.82 7.52 1.04
C TYR A 122 11.71 7.63 0.00
N TYR A 123 10.45 7.76 0.43
CA TYR A 123 9.33 7.95 -0.48
C TYR A 123 9.43 9.26 -1.30
N LYS A 124 9.88 10.35 -0.67
CA LYS A 124 10.12 11.63 -1.37
C LYS A 124 11.28 11.52 -2.36
N MET A 125 12.36 10.84 -1.99
CA MET A 125 13.52 10.67 -2.86
C MET A 125 13.21 9.80 -4.08
N PHE A 126 12.42 8.74 -3.89
CA PHE A 126 12.03 7.79 -4.94
C PHE A 126 10.62 8.03 -5.46
N ILE A 127 10.17 9.29 -5.52
CA ILE A 127 8.85 9.66 -6.04
C ILE A 127 8.61 9.18 -7.49
N GLY A 128 9.69 8.96 -8.25
CA GLY A 128 9.64 8.33 -9.58
C GLY A 128 8.99 6.92 -9.58
N TRP A 129 9.00 6.23 -8.43
CA TRP A 129 8.49 4.87 -8.25
C TRP A 129 7.09 4.85 -7.63
N THR A 130 6.54 6.00 -7.24
CA THR A 130 5.18 6.13 -6.73
C THR A 130 4.17 6.30 -7.87
N ASN A 131 2.87 6.22 -7.55
CA ASN A 131 1.80 6.45 -8.53
C ASN A 131 1.85 7.88 -9.12
N GLN A 132 1.39 8.07 -10.36
CA GLN A 132 1.32 9.38 -11.05
C GLN A 132 0.58 10.44 -10.24
N LYS A 133 -0.42 10.04 -9.43
CA LYS A 133 -1.17 10.95 -8.56
C LYS A 133 -0.35 11.59 -7.43
N ILE A 134 0.81 11.03 -7.08
CA ILE A 134 1.71 11.58 -6.06
C ILE A 134 2.87 12.37 -6.69
N LYS A 135 3.15 12.16 -7.99
CA LYS A 135 4.26 12.82 -8.69
C LYS A 135 4.01 14.30 -8.99
N ASN A 136 2.76 14.75 -8.92
CA ASN A 136 2.29 16.12 -9.13
C ASN A 136 1.74 16.68 -7.82
#